data_AF-A0AAD8XB48-F1
#
_entry.id   AF-A0AAD8XB48-F1
#
_cell.length_a   1.000
_cell.length_b   1.000
_cell.length_c   1.000
_cell.angle_alpha   90.00
_cell.angle_beta   90.00
_cell.angle_gamma   90.00
#
_symmetry.space_group_name_H-M   'P 1'
#
loop_
_entity.id
_entity.type
_entity.pdbx_description
1 polymer ?
#
loop_
_entity_poly.entity_id
_entity_poly.type
_entity_poly.pdbx_seq_one_letter_code
_entity_poly.pdbx_strand_id
1 'polypeptide(L)'
;MMLRAVICLVTTATVLTLTRRDVNPDAISVVNLAVDRGESQHGASGVLYSLPLDQNQIPDKWFIDMDYGYSPRGGGSSLTAGGHAWITSFNDYKVRMNGVIFNYRIVRKYNSTCTTMMSDLWGADGGQRETNGPSPGDGGDWTQWDQFLAQVVKDLRQNDALEGMSLDIWNEPNGEVYWDRPQAQYHEAWAHAYVYLRKELPNTKLGGPAVNGTIPDEWEWHVLGTPDFETSRNFLWEPPDKYNLPHKPININEYAPDSEQTPVFSACGHLTKPGGGEPNVYNPKNQDYRATGQYLVYKYYGTGVQGHRVETLLSANKDFDVYATVEGNHLKMLYGSRCQTGSPPSVSTTSTSSVYHLLAIPRSKF
;
A
#
# COMPACT_ATOMS: atom_id res chain seq x y z
N MET A 1 32.68 9.02 77.89
CA MET A 1 31.40 9.66 77.54
C MET A 1 31.41 9.91 76.03
N MET A 2 30.26 9.71 75.37
CA MET A 2 29.98 9.73 73.91
C MET A 2 30.13 8.41 73.14
N LEU A 3 29.06 7.61 73.20
CA LEU A 3 28.69 6.60 72.23
C LEU A 3 28.08 7.33 71.01
N ARG A 4 28.67 7.22 69.81
CA ARG A 4 28.05 7.71 68.57
C ARG A 4 27.08 6.66 68.04
N ALA A 5 25.77 6.91 68.18
CA ALA A 5 24.74 6.13 67.50
C ALA A 5 24.67 6.56 66.03
N VAL A 6 24.94 5.62 65.12
CA VAL A 6 24.66 5.78 63.69
C VAL A 6 23.20 5.41 63.47
N ILE A 7 22.38 6.41 63.15
CA ILE A 7 20.99 6.20 62.75
C ILE A 7 21.00 5.87 61.25
N CYS A 8 20.81 4.59 60.91
CA CYS A 8 20.45 4.19 59.55
C CYS A 8 18.99 4.62 59.30
N LEU A 9 18.79 5.68 58.51
CA LEU A 9 17.49 5.93 57.91
C LEU A 9 17.24 4.84 56.86
N VAL A 10 16.31 3.94 57.16
CA VAL A 10 15.69 3.08 56.16
C VAL A 10 14.68 3.95 55.41
N THR A 11 15.04 4.41 54.21
CA THR A 11 14.07 4.97 53.28
C THR A 11 13.18 3.83 52.79
N THR A 12 11.94 3.78 53.28
CA THR A 12 10.90 2.95 52.67
C THR A 12 10.65 3.49 51.27
N ALA A 13 11.19 2.84 50.25
CA ALA A 13 10.71 3.03 48.90
C ALA A 13 9.23 2.64 48.89
N THR A 14 8.35 3.61 48.68
CA THR A 14 6.95 3.34 48.37
C THR A 14 6.95 2.46 47.12
N VAL A 15 6.57 1.19 47.28
CA VAL A 15 6.18 0.36 46.15
C VAL A 15 5.00 1.09 45.53
N LEU A 16 5.24 1.76 44.40
CA LEU A 16 4.16 2.15 43.50
C LEU A 16 3.51 0.84 43.08
N THR A 17 2.40 0.48 43.71
CA THR A 17 1.49 -0.52 43.15
C THR A 17 1.13 0.00 41.77
N LEU A 18 1.62 -0.68 40.72
CA LEU A 18 1.11 -0.49 39.38
C LEU A 18 -0.38 -0.82 39.46
N THR A 19 -1.23 0.18 39.59
CA THR A 19 -2.67 -0.03 39.43
C THR A 19 -2.85 -0.47 38.00
N ARG A 20 -3.38 -1.69 37.82
CA ARG A 20 -3.92 -2.12 36.52
C ARG A 20 -4.90 -1.04 36.12
N ARG A 21 -4.54 -0.19 35.14
CA ARG A 21 -5.51 0.73 34.55
C ARG A 21 -6.63 -0.13 33.98
N ASP A 22 -7.87 0.29 34.18
CA ASP A 22 -9.01 -0.34 33.53
C ASP A 22 -8.79 -0.29 32.02
N VAL A 23 -8.48 -1.46 31.47
CA VAL A 23 -8.40 -1.67 30.03
C VAL A 23 -9.84 -1.79 29.56
N ASN A 24 -10.22 -1.01 28.55
CA ASN A 24 -11.49 -1.25 27.87
C ASN A 24 -11.43 -2.67 27.25
N PRO A 25 -12.26 -3.63 27.68
CA PRO A 25 -12.22 -5.00 27.14
C PRO A 25 -12.46 -5.05 25.63
N ASP A 26 -13.14 -4.05 25.08
CA ASP A 26 -13.39 -3.96 23.63
C ASP A 26 -12.18 -3.42 22.86
N ALA A 27 -11.19 -2.82 23.55
CA ALA A 27 -9.95 -2.27 22.98
C ALA A 27 -8.75 -3.22 23.17
N ILE A 28 -9.00 -4.53 23.14
CA ILE A 28 -7.98 -5.57 23.27
C ILE A 28 -7.78 -6.28 21.94
N SER A 29 -6.57 -6.21 21.39
CA SER A 29 -6.15 -7.09 20.28
C SER A 29 -5.45 -8.34 20.82
N VAL A 30 -5.61 -9.46 20.14
CA VAL A 30 -5.00 -10.74 20.55
C VAL A 30 -3.87 -11.11 19.59
N VAL A 31 -2.74 -11.57 20.12
CA VAL A 31 -1.66 -12.21 19.37
C VAL A 31 -1.63 -13.68 19.73
N ASN A 32 -1.96 -14.56 18.78
CA ASN A 32 -2.01 -16.00 18.98
C ASN A 32 -0.73 -16.65 18.44
N LEU A 33 0.19 -16.95 19.36
CA LEU A 33 1.51 -17.51 19.03
C LEU A 33 1.45 -18.97 18.55
N ALA A 34 0.31 -19.64 18.71
CA ALA A 34 0.13 -21.03 18.29
C ALA A 34 -0.20 -21.16 16.79
N VAL A 35 -0.55 -20.06 16.12
CA VAL A 35 -0.97 -20.07 14.70
C VAL A 35 0.06 -19.29 13.89
N ASP A 36 0.95 -20.06 13.25
CA ASP A 36 1.92 -19.55 12.26
C ASP A 36 1.21 -19.19 10.96
N ARG A 37 1.56 -18.02 10.40
CA ARG A 37 1.05 -17.46 9.14
C ARG A 37 2.14 -17.38 8.06
N GLY A 38 3.28 -18.02 8.28
CA GLY A 38 4.44 -18.04 7.38
C GLY A 38 5.36 -16.82 7.57
N GLU A 39 6.42 -16.75 6.78
CA GLU A 39 7.37 -15.63 6.83
C GLU A 39 6.71 -14.29 6.56
N SER A 40 7.09 -13.25 7.32
CA SER A 40 6.73 -11.87 7.01
C SER A 40 7.20 -11.50 5.59
N GLN A 41 6.28 -10.96 4.79
CA GLN A 41 6.54 -10.55 3.40
C GLN A 41 6.57 -9.02 3.23
N HIS A 42 6.36 -8.27 4.32
CA HIS A 42 6.21 -6.81 4.31
C HIS A 42 5.31 -6.25 3.19
N GLY A 43 4.23 -6.98 2.86
CA GLY A 43 3.44 -6.75 1.64
C GLY A 43 2.69 -5.42 1.56
N ALA A 44 2.73 -4.59 2.60
CA ALA A 44 2.25 -3.21 2.58
C ALA A 44 3.35 -2.18 2.27
N SER A 45 4.61 -2.57 2.08
CA SER A 45 5.71 -1.65 1.79
C SER A 45 5.72 -1.24 0.32
N GLY A 46 4.87 -0.26 -0.02
CA GLY A 46 4.70 0.28 -1.37
C GLY A 46 4.12 1.70 -1.36
N VAL A 47 4.15 2.38 -2.52
CA VAL A 47 3.60 3.74 -2.66
C VAL A 47 3.08 3.98 -4.09
N LEU A 48 2.07 4.85 -4.21
CA LEU A 48 1.54 5.33 -5.48
C LEU A 48 2.29 6.60 -5.94
N TYR A 49 2.87 6.59 -7.15
CA TYR A 49 3.41 7.78 -7.85
C TYR A 49 4.52 8.58 -7.16
N SER A 50 5.18 8.04 -6.15
CA SER A 50 6.17 8.77 -5.34
C SER A 50 7.61 8.69 -5.84
N LEU A 51 7.87 7.95 -6.91
CA LEU A 51 9.23 7.69 -7.38
C LEU A 51 9.69 8.76 -8.37
N PRO A 52 10.82 9.44 -8.12
CA PRO A 52 11.34 10.46 -9.03
C PRO A 52 11.80 9.82 -10.35
N LEU A 53 11.80 10.62 -11.41
CA LEU A 53 12.41 10.27 -12.70
C LEU A 53 13.94 10.45 -12.70
N ASP A 54 14.57 10.19 -11.56
CA ASP A 54 16.03 10.08 -11.38
C ASP A 54 16.35 8.87 -10.45
N GLN A 55 17.04 7.85 -10.99
CA GLN A 55 17.18 6.52 -10.36
C GLN A 55 18.03 6.55 -9.10
N ASN A 56 18.81 7.62 -8.93
CA ASN A 56 19.76 7.77 -7.83
C ASN A 56 19.40 8.96 -6.93
N GLN A 57 18.24 9.58 -7.15
CA GLN A 57 17.82 10.75 -6.37
C GLN A 57 17.48 10.39 -4.92
N ILE A 58 16.77 9.28 -4.70
CA ILE A 58 16.49 8.76 -3.36
C ILE A 58 17.60 7.77 -2.99
N PRO A 59 18.38 8.02 -1.92
CA PRO A 59 19.40 7.07 -1.47
C PRO A 59 18.82 5.70 -1.11
N ASP A 60 19.49 4.62 -1.54
CA ASP A 60 19.06 3.22 -1.41
C ASP A 60 18.61 2.81 0.00
N LYS A 61 19.26 3.36 1.03
CA LYS A 61 18.93 3.07 2.44
C LYS A 61 17.45 3.28 2.76
N TRP A 62 16.79 4.24 2.10
CA TRP A 62 15.37 4.53 2.35
C TRP A 62 14.46 3.40 1.88
N PHE A 63 14.83 2.72 0.79
CA PHE A 63 14.09 1.56 0.27
C PHE A 63 14.41 0.30 1.07
N ILE A 64 15.70 0.08 1.36
CA ILE A 64 16.17 -1.10 2.11
C ILE A 64 15.58 -1.13 3.52
N ASP A 65 15.59 0.01 4.22
CA ASP A 65 15.05 0.10 5.59
C ASP A 65 13.56 -0.26 5.66
N MET A 66 12.78 -0.01 4.59
CA MET A 66 11.35 -0.31 4.56
C MET A 66 11.02 -1.72 4.08
N ASP A 67 12.04 -2.50 3.68
CA ASP A 67 11.86 -3.70 2.86
C ASP A 67 10.89 -3.44 1.70
N TYR A 68 11.24 -2.43 0.90
CA TYR A 68 10.38 -1.92 -0.16
C TYR A 68 10.13 -2.99 -1.23
N GLY A 69 8.95 -3.60 -1.22
CA GLY A 69 8.76 -4.94 -1.79
C GLY A 69 7.46 -5.19 -2.54
N TYR A 70 6.43 -4.34 -2.39
CA TYR A 70 5.13 -4.63 -2.99
C TYR A 70 4.45 -3.45 -3.69
N SER A 71 4.20 -3.64 -4.98
CA SER A 71 3.25 -2.91 -5.84
C SER A 71 3.28 -1.37 -5.79
N PRO A 72 4.45 -0.71 -5.95
CA PRO A 72 4.44 0.67 -6.39
C PRO A 72 3.78 0.79 -7.75
N ARG A 73 2.75 1.64 -7.82
CA ARG A 73 2.08 2.00 -9.07
C ARG A 73 2.87 3.13 -9.74
N GLY A 74 3.47 2.82 -10.89
CA GLY A 74 4.36 3.71 -11.65
C GLY A 74 3.66 4.41 -12.83
N GLY A 75 4.28 5.47 -13.37
CA GLY A 75 3.83 6.11 -14.61
C GLY A 75 2.97 7.38 -14.48
N GLY A 76 2.67 7.80 -13.25
CA GLY A 76 2.01 9.05 -12.81
C GLY A 76 1.31 9.91 -13.85
N SER A 77 -0.01 10.10 -13.70
CA SER A 77 -0.79 11.05 -14.49
C SER A 77 -0.21 12.46 -14.56
N SER A 78 0.41 12.94 -13.48
CA SER A 78 0.99 14.29 -13.41
C SER A 78 2.29 14.48 -14.21
N LEU A 79 2.82 13.45 -14.87
CA LEU A 79 4.05 13.54 -15.67
C LEU A 79 3.88 14.37 -16.95
N THR A 80 2.64 14.57 -17.39
CA THR A 80 2.29 15.31 -18.60
C THR A 80 1.32 16.43 -18.23
N ALA A 81 1.44 17.57 -18.91
CA ALA A 81 0.55 18.70 -18.66
C ALA A 81 -0.89 18.32 -19.00
N GLY A 82 -1.84 18.68 -18.14
CA GLY A 82 -3.26 18.48 -18.39
C GLY A 82 -3.70 17.02 -18.50
N GLY A 83 -2.93 16.05 -17.96
CA GLY A 83 -3.33 14.66 -17.99
C GLY A 83 -3.16 13.96 -19.35
N HIS A 84 -2.41 14.56 -20.28
CA HIS A 84 -2.28 14.06 -21.64
C HIS A 84 -1.59 12.69 -21.71
N ALA A 85 -2.08 11.80 -22.58
CA ALA A 85 -1.59 10.43 -22.70
C ALA A 85 -1.88 9.88 -24.11
N TRP A 86 -2.12 8.57 -24.26
CA TRP A 86 -2.38 7.94 -25.56
C TRP A 86 -3.48 8.64 -26.37
N ILE A 87 -4.63 8.92 -25.75
CA ILE A 87 -5.80 9.47 -26.44
C ILE A 87 -5.62 10.91 -26.93
N THR A 88 -4.58 11.61 -26.47
CA THR A 88 -4.31 12.99 -26.88
C THR A 88 -3.03 13.14 -27.68
N SER A 89 -1.98 12.41 -27.34
CA SER A 89 -0.66 12.59 -27.94
C SER A 89 0.22 11.37 -27.72
N PHE A 90 0.69 10.78 -28.82
CA PHE A 90 1.68 9.70 -28.75
C PHE A 90 2.99 10.15 -28.08
N ASN A 91 3.31 11.45 -28.11
CA ASN A 91 4.50 11.95 -27.41
C ASN A 91 4.30 11.96 -25.88
N ASP A 92 3.10 12.31 -25.42
CA ASP A 92 2.76 12.31 -24.00
C ASP A 92 2.60 10.88 -23.46
N TYR A 93 2.03 9.96 -24.25
CA TYR A 93 2.10 8.53 -23.97
C TYR A 93 3.52 8.04 -23.71
N LYS A 94 4.48 8.38 -24.60
CA LYS A 94 5.89 7.99 -24.41
C LYS A 94 6.48 8.59 -23.14
N VAL A 95 6.11 9.81 -22.74
CA VAL A 95 6.56 10.41 -21.48
C VAL A 95 6.08 9.57 -20.29
N ARG A 96 4.80 9.21 -20.24
CA ARG A 96 4.23 8.37 -19.17
C ARG A 96 4.82 6.96 -19.17
N MET A 97 4.93 6.32 -20.34
CA MET A 97 5.57 5.01 -20.49
C MET A 97 7.03 5.03 -20.04
N ASN A 98 7.79 6.06 -20.39
CA ASN A 98 9.16 6.22 -19.88
C ASN A 98 9.17 6.34 -18.35
N GLY A 99 8.18 7.02 -17.75
CA GLY A 99 7.98 7.07 -16.31
C GLY A 99 7.76 5.69 -15.69
N VAL A 100 6.89 4.86 -16.30
CA VAL A 100 6.68 3.46 -15.89
C VAL A 100 7.98 2.68 -15.92
N ILE A 101 8.70 2.69 -17.05
CA ILE A 101 9.98 1.97 -17.20
C ILE A 101 11.02 2.48 -16.19
N PHE A 102 11.02 3.76 -15.89
CA PHE A 102 11.94 4.35 -14.94
C PHE A 102 11.66 3.87 -13.52
N ASN A 103 10.39 3.92 -13.11
CA ASN A 103 9.95 3.42 -11.81
C ASN A 103 10.20 1.92 -11.69
N TYR A 104 9.87 1.14 -12.73
CA TYR A 104 10.19 -0.29 -12.82
C TYR A 104 11.67 -0.57 -12.51
N ARG A 105 12.59 0.14 -13.17
CA ARG A 105 14.04 -0.05 -12.95
C ARG A 105 14.48 0.29 -11.53
N ILE A 106 13.86 1.28 -10.87
CA ILE A 106 14.16 1.60 -9.47
C ILE A 106 13.75 0.44 -8.57
N VAL A 107 12.52 -0.05 -8.72
CA VAL A 107 11.92 -0.99 -7.76
C VAL A 107 12.49 -2.39 -7.91
N ARG A 108 12.87 -2.79 -9.13
CA ARG A 108 13.57 -4.06 -9.38
C ARG A 108 14.95 -4.14 -8.73
N LYS A 109 15.65 -3.01 -8.45
CA LYS A 109 16.90 -3.01 -7.67
C LYS A 109 16.72 -3.63 -6.28
N TYR A 110 15.51 -3.56 -5.74
CA TYR A 110 15.14 -4.04 -4.41
C TYR A 110 14.32 -5.33 -4.47
N ASN A 111 14.30 -6.00 -5.62
CA ASN A 111 13.49 -7.20 -5.88
C ASN A 111 11.97 -7.00 -5.68
N SER A 112 11.50 -5.75 -5.67
CA SER A 112 10.09 -5.37 -5.53
C SER A 112 9.30 -5.59 -6.81
N THR A 113 8.02 -5.91 -6.72
CA THR A 113 7.12 -5.90 -7.89
C THR A 113 6.91 -4.48 -8.42
N CYS A 114 6.40 -4.34 -9.64
CA CYS A 114 6.00 -3.06 -10.21
C CYS A 114 4.60 -3.21 -10.80
N THR A 115 3.72 -2.27 -10.53
CA THR A 115 2.37 -2.25 -11.12
C THR A 115 2.27 -1.05 -12.03
N THR A 116 1.79 -1.25 -13.26
CA THR A 116 1.49 -0.14 -14.17
C THR A 116 0.00 -0.04 -14.40
N MET A 117 -0.52 1.18 -14.25
CA MET A 117 -1.90 1.49 -14.60
C MET A 117 -2.02 1.74 -16.10
N MET A 118 -2.76 0.88 -16.79
CA MET A 118 -3.00 1.06 -18.21
C MET A 118 -3.99 2.20 -18.48
N SER A 119 -4.94 2.46 -17.56
CA SER A 119 -5.84 3.63 -17.64
C SER A 119 -5.08 4.97 -17.67
N ASP A 120 -3.99 5.09 -16.92
CA ASP A 120 -3.17 6.31 -16.91
C ASP A 120 -2.37 6.45 -18.20
N LEU A 121 -1.84 5.34 -18.74
CA LEU A 121 -1.20 5.37 -20.06
C LEU A 121 -2.20 5.67 -21.18
N TRP A 122 -3.47 5.27 -21.01
CA TRP A 122 -4.55 5.59 -21.93
C TRP A 122 -4.93 7.08 -21.86
N GLY A 123 -5.08 7.63 -20.66
CA GLY A 123 -5.50 9.02 -20.40
C GLY A 123 -6.80 9.15 -19.61
N ALA A 124 -7.18 8.12 -18.85
CA ALA A 124 -8.38 8.08 -18.00
C ALA A 124 -8.01 8.21 -16.51
N ASP A 125 -7.44 9.35 -16.12
CA ASP A 125 -6.75 9.55 -14.83
C ASP A 125 -7.55 10.36 -13.77
N GLY A 126 -8.87 10.17 -13.70
CA GLY A 126 -9.68 10.51 -12.50
C GLY A 126 -9.86 11.98 -12.13
N GLY A 127 -9.20 12.90 -12.83
CA GLY A 127 -9.27 14.33 -12.51
C GLY A 127 -8.41 15.23 -13.40
N GLN A 128 -7.48 14.67 -14.17
CA GLN A 128 -6.77 15.35 -15.24
C GLN A 128 -7.23 14.89 -16.63
N ARG A 129 -8.33 14.13 -16.68
CA ARG A 129 -8.84 13.52 -17.90
C ARG A 129 -9.19 14.57 -18.93
N GLU A 130 -8.77 14.31 -20.16
CA GLU A 130 -9.26 14.99 -21.34
C GLU A 130 -10.72 14.59 -21.57
N THR A 131 -11.64 15.48 -21.18
CA THR A 131 -13.09 15.20 -21.05
C THR A 131 -13.77 14.87 -22.37
N ASN A 132 -13.11 15.13 -23.51
CA ASN A 132 -13.59 14.81 -24.85
C ASN A 132 -12.84 13.65 -25.52
N GLY A 133 -11.94 12.96 -24.80
CA GLY A 133 -11.18 11.85 -25.33
C GLY A 133 -12.04 10.59 -25.54
N PRO A 134 -11.74 9.76 -26.56
CA PRO A 134 -12.46 8.51 -26.80
C PRO A 134 -12.27 7.52 -25.64
N SER A 135 -13.34 6.82 -25.29
CA SER A 135 -13.29 5.64 -24.42
C SER A 135 -13.13 4.37 -25.26
N PRO A 136 -12.48 3.31 -24.74
CA PRO A 136 -12.37 2.04 -25.46
C PRO A 136 -13.74 1.53 -25.93
N GLY A 137 -13.87 1.22 -27.22
CA GLY A 137 -15.10 0.68 -27.81
C GLY A 137 -16.17 1.73 -28.17
N ASP A 138 -15.87 3.03 -28.06
CA ASP A 138 -16.81 4.07 -28.50
C ASP A 138 -17.21 3.87 -29.98
N GLY A 139 -18.52 3.89 -30.25
CA GLY A 139 -19.06 3.61 -31.58
C GLY A 139 -18.93 2.15 -32.05
N GLY A 140 -18.56 1.23 -31.15
CA GLY A 140 -18.25 -0.16 -31.48
C GLY A 140 -16.88 -0.35 -32.14
N ASP A 141 -16.02 0.67 -32.11
CA ASP A 141 -14.67 0.61 -32.67
C ASP A 141 -13.62 0.36 -31.57
N TRP A 142 -12.96 -0.80 -31.67
CA TRP A 142 -11.91 -1.23 -30.75
C TRP A 142 -10.50 -0.93 -31.27
N THR A 143 -10.36 -0.37 -32.48
CA THR A 143 -9.08 -0.20 -33.17
C THR A 143 -8.04 0.55 -32.33
N GLN A 144 -8.41 1.66 -31.71
CA GLN A 144 -7.48 2.44 -30.89
C GLN A 144 -7.08 1.71 -29.61
N TRP A 145 -8.00 0.96 -29.01
CA TRP A 145 -7.71 0.17 -27.81
C TRP A 145 -6.73 -0.95 -28.14
N ASP A 146 -6.96 -1.68 -29.24
CA ASP A 146 -6.07 -2.76 -29.69
C ASP A 146 -4.67 -2.22 -30.04
N GLN A 147 -4.58 -1.06 -30.69
CA GLN A 147 -3.30 -0.39 -31.00
C GLN A 147 -2.55 0.01 -29.73
N PHE A 148 -3.27 0.55 -28.74
CA PHE A 148 -2.69 0.90 -27.44
C PHE A 148 -2.13 -0.32 -26.73
N LEU A 149 -2.91 -1.41 -26.63
CA LEU A 149 -2.47 -2.66 -26.01
C LEU A 149 -1.21 -3.21 -26.69
N ALA A 150 -1.19 -3.22 -28.02
CA ALA A 150 -0.03 -3.67 -28.80
C ALA A 150 1.21 -2.81 -28.54
N GLN A 151 1.02 -1.49 -28.40
CA GLN A 151 2.13 -0.58 -28.11
C GLN A 151 2.66 -0.75 -26.69
N VAL A 152 1.80 -0.93 -25.68
CA VAL A 152 2.22 -1.24 -24.29
C VAL A 152 3.05 -2.53 -24.25
N VAL A 153 2.56 -3.61 -24.87
CA VAL A 153 3.30 -4.88 -24.96
C VAL A 153 4.67 -4.70 -25.62
N LYS A 154 4.71 -3.94 -26.72
CA LYS A 154 5.95 -3.63 -27.44
C LYS A 154 6.94 -2.89 -26.55
N ASP A 155 6.51 -1.83 -25.87
CA ASP A 155 7.40 -1.00 -25.06
C ASP A 155 7.93 -1.77 -23.83
N LEU A 156 7.09 -2.59 -23.19
CA LEU A 156 7.54 -3.44 -22.09
C LEU A 156 8.59 -4.48 -22.55
N ARG A 157 8.37 -5.14 -23.68
CA ARG A 157 9.34 -6.09 -24.27
C ARG A 157 10.64 -5.40 -24.66
N GLN A 158 10.56 -4.23 -25.30
CA GLN A 158 11.74 -3.47 -25.74
C GLN A 158 12.60 -2.96 -24.58
N ASN A 159 11.99 -2.77 -23.41
CA ASN A 159 12.69 -2.29 -22.21
C ASN A 159 13.05 -3.40 -21.21
N ASP A 160 12.81 -4.66 -21.56
CA ASP A 160 13.00 -5.82 -20.66
C ASP A 160 12.29 -5.64 -19.31
N ALA A 161 11.04 -5.17 -19.37
CA ALA A 161 10.28 -4.72 -18.21
C ALA A 161 9.12 -5.66 -17.83
N LEU A 162 9.29 -6.97 -18.06
CA LEU A 162 8.24 -7.96 -17.81
C LEU A 162 8.41 -8.71 -16.47
N GLU A 163 9.65 -8.90 -16.01
CA GLU A 163 9.91 -9.61 -14.77
C GLU A 163 9.43 -8.80 -13.56
N GLY A 164 8.56 -9.38 -12.72
CA GLY A 164 8.00 -8.69 -11.56
C GLY A 164 6.98 -7.59 -11.91
N MET A 165 6.55 -7.48 -13.17
CA MET A 165 5.52 -6.55 -13.61
C MET A 165 4.11 -7.12 -13.41
N SER A 166 3.20 -6.27 -12.94
CA SER A 166 1.75 -6.47 -12.95
C SER A 166 1.09 -5.37 -13.80
N LEU A 167 0.17 -5.77 -14.67
CA LEU A 167 -0.61 -4.84 -15.48
C LEU A 167 -2.00 -4.71 -14.87
N ASP A 168 -2.28 -3.54 -14.28
CA ASP A 168 -3.63 -3.15 -13.92
C ASP A 168 -4.30 -2.58 -15.17
N ILE A 169 -5.28 -3.32 -15.70
CA ILE A 169 -5.92 -3.00 -16.97
C ILE A 169 -6.72 -1.69 -16.87
N TRP A 170 -7.36 -1.41 -15.73
CA TRP A 170 -8.16 -0.20 -15.58
C TRP A 170 -8.42 0.17 -14.12
N ASN A 171 -8.15 1.43 -13.79
CA ASN A 171 -8.39 1.99 -12.47
C ASN A 171 -9.87 2.35 -12.23
N GLU A 172 -10.43 1.92 -11.10
CA GLU A 172 -11.76 2.31 -10.58
C GLU A 172 -12.89 2.42 -11.62
N PRO A 173 -13.17 1.37 -12.42
CA PRO A 173 -14.18 1.40 -13.48
C PRO A 173 -15.62 1.61 -12.98
N ASN A 174 -15.85 1.51 -11.67
CA ASN A 174 -17.11 1.81 -11.00
C ASN A 174 -17.27 3.32 -10.69
N GLY A 175 -16.21 4.12 -10.79
CA GLY A 175 -16.24 5.56 -10.59
C GLY A 175 -16.44 6.30 -11.91
N GLU A 176 -17.46 7.18 -11.98
CA GLU A 176 -17.82 7.89 -13.21
C GLU A 176 -16.69 8.74 -13.80
N VAL A 177 -15.74 9.20 -12.97
CA VAL A 177 -14.61 10.02 -13.44
C VAL A 177 -13.56 9.19 -14.17
N TYR A 178 -13.47 7.89 -13.87
CA TYR A 178 -12.53 6.94 -14.50
C TYR A 178 -13.18 6.10 -15.60
N TRP A 179 -14.50 5.93 -15.56
CA TRP A 179 -15.28 5.27 -16.60
C TRP A 179 -16.70 5.85 -16.67
N ASP A 180 -16.97 6.63 -17.72
CA ASP A 180 -18.23 7.33 -17.96
C ASP A 180 -19.08 6.69 -19.06
N ARG A 181 -18.88 5.39 -19.31
CA ARG A 181 -19.63 4.61 -20.30
C ARG A 181 -20.42 3.50 -19.61
N PRO A 182 -21.39 2.85 -20.28
CA PRO A 182 -22.09 1.71 -19.71
C PRO A 182 -21.12 0.61 -19.22
N GLN A 183 -21.44 -0.04 -18.10
CA GLN A 183 -20.59 -1.12 -17.54
C GLN A 183 -20.41 -2.29 -18.50
N ALA A 184 -21.37 -2.55 -19.40
CA ALA A 184 -21.21 -3.54 -20.46
C ALA A 184 -20.03 -3.22 -21.39
N GLN A 185 -19.81 -1.94 -21.72
CA GLN A 185 -18.67 -1.51 -22.53
C GLN A 185 -17.35 -1.68 -21.77
N TYR A 186 -17.33 -1.43 -20.45
CA TYR A 186 -16.16 -1.71 -19.62
C TYR A 186 -15.81 -3.21 -19.65
N HIS A 187 -16.83 -4.06 -19.50
CA HIS A 187 -16.64 -5.49 -19.51
C HIS A 187 -16.05 -6.01 -20.82
N GLU A 188 -16.46 -5.44 -21.96
CA GLU A 188 -15.87 -5.74 -23.27
C GLU A 188 -14.43 -5.22 -23.37
N ALA A 189 -14.16 -4.00 -22.92
CA ALA A 189 -12.79 -3.43 -22.91
C ALA A 189 -11.82 -4.30 -22.10
N TRP A 190 -12.25 -4.75 -20.92
CA TRP A 190 -11.53 -5.70 -20.08
C TRP A 190 -11.29 -7.02 -20.80
N ALA A 191 -12.32 -7.62 -21.41
CA ALA A 191 -12.19 -8.91 -22.09
C ALA A 191 -11.22 -8.84 -23.29
N HIS A 192 -11.29 -7.75 -24.09
CA HIS A 192 -10.35 -7.48 -25.18
C HIS A 192 -8.91 -7.41 -24.67
N ALA A 193 -8.68 -6.61 -23.62
CA ALA A 193 -7.36 -6.46 -23.02
C ALA A 193 -6.84 -7.77 -22.44
N TYR A 194 -7.64 -8.47 -21.66
CA TYR A 194 -7.26 -9.74 -21.04
C TYR A 194 -6.86 -10.79 -22.08
N VAL A 195 -7.70 -11.03 -23.10
CA VAL A 195 -7.42 -12.05 -24.12
C VAL A 195 -6.13 -11.72 -24.88
N TYR A 196 -5.95 -10.45 -25.26
CA TYR A 196 -4.75 -10.01 -25.96
C TYR A 196 -3.49 -10.12 -25.10
N LEU A 197 -3.53 -9.57 -23.88
CA LEU A 197 -2.39 -9.55 -22.96
C LEU A 197 -2.02 -10.96 -22.49
N ARG A 198 -2.98 -11.87 -22.26
CA ARG A 198 -2.68 -13.27 -21.94
C ARG A 198 -1.98 -14.00 -23.07
N LYS A 199 -2.36 -13.72 -24.31
CA LYS A 199 -1.70 -14.30 -25.48
C LYS A 199 -0.28 -13.77 -25.62
N GLU A 200 -0.09 -12.46 -25.49
CA GLU A 200 1.21 -11.82 -25.75
C GLU A 200 2.16 -11.90 -24.56
N LEU A 201 1.67 -11.82 -23.34
CA LEU A 201 2.44 -11.79 -22.10
C LEU A 201 1.96 -12.88 -21.13
N PRO A 202 2.10 -14.17 -21.48
CA PRO A 202 1.47 -15.28 -20.73
C PRO A 202 1.94 -15.42 -19.28
N ASN A 203 3.12 -14.88 -18.95
CA ASN A 203 3.71 -14.98 -17.62
C ASN A 203 3.67 -13.65 -16.84
N THR A 204 3.20 -12.56 -17.46
CA THR A 204 3.07 -11.27 -16.80
C THR A 204 1.75 -11.26 -16.03
N LYS A 205 1.79 -10.77 -14.79
CA LYS A 205 0.60 -10.70 -13.97
C LYS A 205 -0.38 -9.70 -14.58
N LEU A 206 -1.66 -10.08 -14.62
CA LEU A 206 -2.75 -9.13 -14.88
C LEU A 206 -3.56 -8.96 -13.61
N GLY A 207 -3.71 -7.72 -13.19
CA GLY A 207 -4.55 -7.28 -12.09
C GLY A 207 -5.87 -6.68 -12.59
N GLY A 208 -6.87 -6.71 -11.72
CA GLY A 208 -8.09 -5.91 -11.86
C GLY A 208 -9.32 -6.59 -11.26
N PRO A 209 -10.54 -6.13 -11.59
CA PRO A 209 -11.76 -6.68 -11.02
C PRO A 209 -12.37 -7.91 -11.75
N ALA A 210 -11.78 -8.39 -12.85
CA ALA A 210 -12.27 -9.53 -13.66
C ALA A 210 -13.66 -9.39 -14.29
N VAL A 211 -13.87 -10.12 -15.38
CA VAL A 211 -15.17 -10.33 -16.02
C VAL A 211 -15.29 -11.82 -16.41
N ASN A 212 -16.52 -12.33 -16.56
CA ASN A 212 -16.83 -13.73 -16.88
C ASN A 212 -15.79 -14.43 -17.80
N GLY A 213 -15.09 -15.44 -17.27
CA GLY A 213 -14.08 -16.22 -17.99
C GLY A 213 -12.67 -15.59 -18.10
N THR A 214 -12.44 -14.42 -17.51
CA THR A 214 -11.17 -13.66 -17.57
C THR A 214 -10.62 -13.39 -16.17
N ILE A 215 -10.32 -14.47 -15.45
CA ILE A 215 -9.85 -14.41 -14.06
C ILE A 215 -8.41 -13.84 -14.01
N PRO A 216 -8.16 -12.73 -13.30
CA PRO A 216 -6.84 -12.13 -13.15
C PRO A 216 -5.90 -13.02 -12.31
N ASP A 217 -4.61 -12.70 -12.33
CA ASP A 217 -3.65 -13.38 -11.45
C ASP A 217 -3.72 -12.86 -10.03
N GLU A 218 -4.16 -11.62 -9.87
CA GLU A 218 -4.38 -10.96 -8.58
C GLU A 218 -5.64 -10.11 -8.62
N TRP A 219 -6.41 -10.16 -7.54
CA TRP A 219 -7.58 -9.31 -7.33
C TRP A 219 -7.11 -7.93 -6.87
N GLU A 220 -7.45 -6.89 -7.61
CA GLU A 220 -7.09 -5.51 -7.23
C GLU A 220 -8.27 -4.79 -6.59
N TRP A 221 -7.98 -4.01 -5.54
CA TRP A 221 -8.99 -3.26 -4.81
C TRP A 221 -8.40 -2.08 -4.06
N HIS A 222 -9.22 -1.07 -3.81
CA HIS A 222 -8.83 0.14 -3.10
C HIS A 222 -9.47 0.20 -1.71
N VAL A 223 -8.73 0.66 -0.71
CA VAL A 223 -9.24 0.96 0.64
C VAL A 223 -8.97 2.42 0.95
N LEU A 224 -9.76 3.29 0.32
CA LEU A 224 -9.67 4.73 0.40
C LEU A 224 -10.80 5.26 1.29
N GLY A 225 -10.45 5.70 2.50
CA GLY A 225 -11.43 6.18 3.48
C GLY A 225 -12.33 5.08 4.03
N THR A 226 -13.57 5.03 3.55
CA THR A 226 -14.60 4.07 3.97
C THR A 226 -15.12 3.26 2.78
N PRO A 227 -15.34 1.94 2.90
CA PRO A 227 -15.37 1.15 4.13
C PRO A 227 -13.97 0.69 4.63
N ASP A 228 -13.92 0.21 5.88
CA ASP A 228 -12.67 -0.26 6.50
C ASP A 228 -12.09 -1.52 5.81
N PHE A 229 -10.81 -1.82 6.08
CA PHE A 229 -10.12 -2.99 5.52
C PHE A 229 -10.84 -4.31 5.77
N GLU A 230 -11.52 -4.48 6.90
CA GLU A 230 -12.24 -5.72 7.22
C GLU A 230 -13.46 -5.91 6.33
N THR A 231 -14.22 -4.84 6.15
CA THR A 231 -15.39 -4.80 5.28
C THR A 231 -14.97 -5.02 3.82
N SER A 232 -13.95 -4.29 3.36
CA SER A 232 -13.39 -4.45 2.01
C SER A 232 -12.84 -5.86 1.77
N ARG A 233 -12.16 -6.44 2.75
CA ARG A 233 -11.75 -7.84 2.71
C ARG A 233 -12.96 -8.74 2.54
N ASN A 234 -14.00 -8.63 3.36
CA ASN A 234 -15.15 -9.52 3.24
C ASN A 234 -15.83 -9.41 1.86
N PHE A 235 -15.89 -8.21 1.28
CA PHE A 235 -16.36 -8.00 -0.10
C PHE A 235 -15.48 -8.63 -1.18
N LEU A 236 -14.18 -8.82 -0.94
CA LEU A 236 -13.26 -9.47 -1.87
C LEU A 236 -13.25 -11.00 -1.73
N TRP A 237 -13.50 -11.51 -0.51
CA TRP A 237 -13.47 -12.94 -0.22
C TRP A 237 -14.83 -13.63 -0.45
N GLU A 238 -15.96 -12.91 -0.34
CA GLU A 238 -17.30 -13.46 -0.59
C GLU A 238 -17.56 -13.82 -2.08
N PRO A 239 -17.16 -13.03 -3.09
CA PRO A 239 -17.43 -13.33 -4.50
C PRO A 239 -16.78 -14.62 -5.00
N PRO A 240 -15.52 -14.97 -4.66
CA PRO A 240 -14.95 -16.26 -5.05
C PRO A 240 -15.79 -17.45 -4.61
N ASP A 241 -16.27 -17.44 -3.38
CA ASP A 241 -17.11 -18.53 -2.86
C ASP A 241 -18.50 -18.53 -3.50
N LYS A 242 -19.10 -17.35 -3.68
CA LYS A 242 -20.44 -17.19 -4.27
C LYS A 242 -20.50 -17.52 -5.77
N TYR A 243 -19.45 -17.18 -6.51
CA TYR A 243 -19.39 -17.32 -7.96
C TYR A 243 -18.44 -18.43 -8.42
N ASN A 244 -17.95 -19.27 -7.50
CA ASN A 244 -17.03 -20.38 -7.77
C ASN A 244 -15.77 -19.92 -8.53
N LEU A 245 -15.21 -18.78 -8.12
CA LEU A 245 -13.95 -18.25 -8.63
C LEU A 245 -12.80 -18.71 -7.72
N PRO A 246 -11.57 -18.80 -8.23
CA PRO A 246 -10.42 -19.18 -7.41
C PRO A 246 -10.03 -18.06 -6.45
N HIS A 247 -9.58 -18.48 -5.26
CA HIS A 247 -8.86 -17.62 -4.33
C HIS A 247 -7.48 -17.30 -4.91
N LYS A 248 -7.32 -16.07 -5.40
CA LYS A 248 -6.06 -15.51 -5.95
C LYS A 248 -5.48 -14.50 -4.95
N PRO A 249 -4.19 -14.15 -5.06
CA PRO A 249 -3.61 -13.05 -4.30
C PRO A 249 -4.48 -11.78 -4.40
N ILE A 250 -4.60 -11.06 -3.29
CA ILE A 250 -5.28 -9.75 -3.25
C ILE A 250 -4.19 -8.68 -3.19
N ASN A 251 -4.28 -7.72 -4.09
CA ASN A 251 -3.44 -6.53 -4.14
C ASN A 251 -4.27 -5.31 -3.77
N ILE A 252 -4.13 -4.84 -2.53
CA ILE A 252 -4.68 -3.53 -2.14
C ILE A 252 -3.70 -2.47 -2.59
N ASN A 253 -3.84 -2.04 -3.84
CA ASN A 253 -2.86 -1.22 -4.53
C ASN A 253 -3.06 0.29 -4.29
N GLU A 254 -4.14 0.68 -3.59
CA GLU A 254 -4.33 1.99 -2.97
C GLU A 254 -4.97 1.87 -1.58
N TYR A 255 -4.38 2.52 -0.58
CA TYR A 255 -4.95 2.62 0.76
C TYR A 255 -4.53 3.92 1.46
N ALA A 256 -5.51 4.66 1.95
CA ALA A 256 -5.28 5.89 2.70
C ALA A 256 -6.60 6.34 3.35
N PRO A 257 -6.59 6.92 4.57
CA PRO A 257 -7.74 7.70 5.03
C PRO A 257 -7.95 8.94 4.13
N ASP A 258 -9.16 9.48 4.06
CA ASP A 258 -9.48 10.65 3.23
C ASP A 258 -8.55 11.85 3.47
N SER A 259 -8.08 12.01 4.71
CA SER A 259 -7.13 13.07 5.09
C SER A 259 -5.73 12.92 4.46
N GLU A 260 -5.38 11.73 3.99
CA GLU A 260 -4.07 11.42 3.39
C GLU A 260 -4.13 11.29 1.87
N GLN A 261 -5.32 11.35 1.26
CA GLN A 261 -5.51 11.34 -0.20
C GLN A 261 -5.25 12.72 -0.83
N THR A 262 -4.06 13.29 -0.62
CA THR A 262 -3.65 14.53 -1.32
C THR A 262 -2.29 14.33 -2.00
N PRO A 263 -2.03 15.02 -3.14
CA PRO A 263 -0.78 14.86 -3.89
C PRO A 263 0.50 15.11 -3.07
N VAL A 264 0.39 15.89 -1.99
CA VAL A 264 1.51 16.17 -1.08
C VAL A 264 1.79 14.97 -0.17
N PHE A 265 0.79 14.18 0.21
CA PHE A 265 0.96 13.01 1.09
C PHE A 265 1.29 11.72 0.33
N SER A 266 0.80 11.55 -0.90
CA SER A 266 1.04 10.32 -1.67
C SER A 266 2.51 10.15 -2.08
N ALA A 267 3.27 11.24 -2.26
CA ALA A 267 4.71 11.19 -2.48
C ALA A 267 5.57 11.57 -1.25
N CYS A 268 4.99 12.23 -0.24
CA CYS A 268 5.71 12.72 0.94
C CYS A 268 5.28 12.11 2.28
N GLY A 269 4.50 11.03 2.27
CA GLY A 269 4.09 10.34 3.48
C GLY A 269 5.29 9.86 4.28
N HIS A 270 6.25 9.19 3.64
CA HIS A 270 7.46 8.63 4.28
C HIS A 270 8.64 9.60 4.34
N LEU A 271 8.91 10.33 3.25
CA LEU A 271 10.08 11.20 3.19
C LEU A 271 9.67 12.64 2.89
N THR A 272 10.36 13.59 3.49
CA THR A 272 10.20 15.02 3.22
C THR A 272 11.52 15.64 2.79
N LYS A 273 11.45 16.85 2.22
CA LYS A 273 12.59 17.68 1.83
C LYS A 273 12.39 19.10 2.37
N PRO A 274 13.46 19.89 2.55
CA PRO A 274 13.33 21.32 2.79
C PRO A 274 12.41 21.99 1.76
N GLY A 275 11.48 22.82 2.23
CA GLY A 275 10.52 23.52 1.39
C GLY A 275 9.34 22.66 0.90
N GLY A 276 9.17 21.42 1.36
CA GLY A 276 7.97 20.63 1.07
C GLY A 276 6.70 21.37 1.50
N GLY A 277 5.79 21.63 0.55
CA GLY A 277 4.57 22.42 0.76
C GLY A 277 4.69 23.91 0.37
N GLU A 278 5.89 24.39 0.05
CA GLU A 278 6.15 25.79 -0.32
C GLU A 278 6.67 25.87 -1.78
N PRO A 279 5.82 26.16 -2.77
CA PRO A 279 6.17 26.06 -4.20
C PRO A 279 7.40 26.88 -4.61
N ASN A 280 7.66 27.99 -3.93
CA ASN A 280 8.79 28.89 -4.22
C ASN A 280 10.09 28.50 -3.50
N VAL A 281 10.04 27.51 -2.60
CA VAL A 281 11.19 27.00 -1.83
C VAL A 281 11.52 25.57 -2.23
N TYR A 282 10.52 24.80 -2.64
CA TYR A 282 10.66 23.41 -3.01
C TYR A 282 11.57 23.22 -4.23
N ASN A 283 12.60 22.40 -4.05
CA ASN A 283 13.42 21.92 -5.17
C ASN A 283 13.18 20.41 -5.38
N PRO A 284 12.52 20.00 -6.48
CA PRO A 284 12.21 18.59 -6.72
C PRO A 284 13.46 17.71 -6.85
N LYS A 285 14.61 18.29 -7.24
CA LYS A 285 15.89 17.58 -7.39
C LYS A 285 16.74 17.56 -6.11
N ASN A 286 16.32 18.21 -5.04
CA ASN A 286 17.07 18.20 -3.78
C ASN A 286 17.17 16.76 -3.22
N GLN A 287 18.34 16.37 -2.74
CA GLN A 287 18.60 15.05 -2.18
C GLN A 287 18.66 15.02 -0.63
N ASP A 288 18.42 16.16 0.04
CA ASP A 288 18.27 16.27 1.51
C ASP A 288 16.92 15.69 1.97
N TYR A 289 16.74 14.39 1.76
CA TYR A 289 15.59 13.64 2.24
C TYR A 289 15.66 13.44 3.75
N ARG A 290 14.53 13.60 4.43
CA ARG A 290 14.36 13.40 5.87
C ARG A 290 13.20 12.47 6.14
N ALA A 291 13.35 11.63 7.17
CA ALA A 291 12.28 10.74 7.61
C ALA A 291 11.10 11.52 8.17
N THR A 292 9.88 11.12 7.81
CA THR A 292 8.67 11.50 8.52
C THR A 292 8.35 10.47 9.62
N GLY A 293 7.28 10.71 10.39
CA GLY A 293 6.75 9.72 11.32
C GLY A 293 6.33 8.41 10.63
N GLN A 294 5.72 8.49 9.45
CA GLN A 294 5.30 7.29 8.71
C GLN A 294 6.51 6.47 8.26
N TYR A 295 7.61 7.10 7.82
CA TYR A 295 8.82 6.33 7.48
C TYR A 295 9.36 5.54 8.66
N LEU A 296 9.35 6.10 9.87
CA LEU A 296 9.85 5.38 11.04
C LEU A 296 9.01 4.13 11.33
N VAL A 297 7.70 4.18 11.08
CA VAL A 297 6.81 3.02 11.17
C VAL A 297 7.20 1.96 10.13
N TYR A 298 7.32 2.34 8.86
CA TYR A 298 7.67 1.41 7.80
C TYR A 298 9.11 0.89 7.88
N LYS A 299 10.04 1.68 8.45
CA LYS A 299 11.37 1.21 8.80
C LYS A 299 11.31 0.12 9.86
N TYR A 300 10.50 0.29 10.90
CA TYR A 300 10.32 -0.76 11.90
C TYR A 300 9.55 -1.95 11.33
N TYR A 301 8.64 -1.72 10.38
CA TYR A 301 7.99 -2.78 9.63
C TYR A 301 9.02 -3.62 8.87
N GLY A 302 9.85 -2.98 8.02
CA GLY A 302 10.84 -3.66 7.19
C GLY A 302 12.11 -4.15 7.89
N THR A 303 12.52 -3.58 9.03
CA THR A 303 13.74 -4.03 9.76
C THR A 303 13.46 -4.67 11.11
N GLY A 304 12.34 -4.33 11.72
CA GLY A 304 11.98 -4.73 13.07
C GLY A 304 11.24 -6.06 13.07
N VAL A 305 10.06 -6.12 12.46
CA VAL A 305 9.13 -7.28 12.53
C VAL A 305 9.45 -8.36 11.47
N GLN A 306 10.64 -8.94 11.61
CA GLN A 306 11.12 -10.07 10.81
C GLN A 306 10.66 -11.43 11.37
N GLY A 307 10.84 -12.49 10.57
CA GLY A 307 10.53 -13.88 10.93
C GLY A 307 9.08 -14.28 10.66
N HIS A 308 8.60 -15.31 11.35
CA HIS A 308 7.28 -15.89 11.13
C HIS A 308 6.18 -14.97 11.66
N ARG A 309 5.26 -14.58 10.79
CA ARG A 309 4.03 -13.88 11.17
C ARG A 309 3.17 -14.82 11.99
N VAL A 310 2.64 -14.31 13.10
CA VAL A 310 1.65 -15.02 13.92
C VAL A 310 0.27 -14.42 13.72
N GLU A 311 -0.77 -15.20 14.02
CA GLU A 311 -2.14 -14.71 13.96
C GLU A 311 -2.35 -13.55 14.94
N THR A 312 -3.04 -12.51 14.47
CA THR A 312 -3.53 -11.42 15.29
C THR A 312 -5.03 -11.24 15.09
N LEU A 313 -5.73 -10.87 16.15
CA LEU A 313 -7.16 -10.55 16.15
C LEU A 313 -7.32 -9.08 16.48
N LEU A 314 -8.04 -8.37 15.61
CA LEU A 314 -8.41 -6.96 15.79
C LEU A 314 -9.23 -6.78 17.09
N SER A 315 -9.13 -5.61 17.71
CA SER A 315 -9.97 -5.30 18.87
C SER A 315 -11.46 -5.27 18.49
N ALA A 316 -12.34 -5.63 19.44
CA ALA A 316 -13.78 -5.70 19.18
C ALA A 316 -14.37 -4.35 18.75
N ASN A 317 -13.85 -3.25 19.27
CA ASN A 317 -14.21 -1.89 18.86
C ASN A 317 -13.47 -1.37 17.61
N LYS A 318 -12.54 -2.16 17.04
CA LYS A 318 -11.70 -1.81 15.88
C LYS A 318 -10.78 -0.61 16.06
N ASP A 319 -10.61 -0.13 17.29
CA ASP A 319 -9.78 1.03 17.61
C ASP A 319 -8.31 0.69 17.81
N PHE A 320 -7.98 -0.59 17.93
CA PHE A 320 -6.63 -1.06 18.17
C PHE A 320 -6.32 -2.30 17.34
N ASP A 321 -5.16 -2.30 16.68
CA ASP A 321 -4.68 -3.40 15.86
C ASP A 321 -3.20 -3.67 16.07
N VAL A 322 -2.80 -4.92 15.83
CA VAL A 322 -1.44 -5.42 16.04
C VAL A 322 -1.02 -6.27 14.87
N TYR A 323 0.18 -6.01 14.38
CA TYR A 323 0.97 -6.90 13.53
C TYR A 323 2.09 -7.49 14.37
N ALA A 324 2.30 -8.81 14.30
CA ALA A 324 3.27 -9.49 15.14
C ALA A 324 4.02 -10.60 14.40
N THR A 325 5.31 -10.74 14.73
CA THR A 325 6.17 -11.83 14.26
C THR A 325 6.98 -12.46 15.37
N VAL A 326 7.42 -13.68 15.15
CA VAL A 326 8.32 -14.44 16.01
C VAL A 326 9.60 -14.74 15.25
N GLU A 327 10.73 -14.30 15.80
CA GLU A 327 12.07 -14.56 15.29
C GLU A 327 12.91 -15.18 16.40
N GLY A 328 13.23 -16.47 16.29
CA GLY A 328 13.85 -17.23 17.38
C GLY A 328 12.99 -17.18 18.64
N ASN A 329 13.53 -16.62 19.72
CA ASN A 329 12.83 -16.48 21.01
C ASN A 329 12.26 -15.07 21.23
N HIS A 330 12.17 -14.24 20.18
CA HIS A 330 11.70 -12.87 20.29
C HIS A 330 10.34 -12.70 19.60
N LEU A 331 9.35 -12.25 20.37
CA LEU A 331 8.10 -11.70 19.84
C LEU A 331 8.32 -10.21 19.54
N LYS A 332 8.05 -9.80 18.30
CA LYS A 332 8.11 -8.41 17.85
C LYS A 332 6.72 -7.97 17.41
N MET A 333 6.36 -6.74 17.74
CA MET A 333 5.01 -6.23 17.51
C MET A 333 5.04 -4.79 17.02
N LEU A 334 4.26 -4.53 15.98
CA LEU A 334 3.90 -3.20 15.51
C LEU A 334 2.40 -3.02 15.77
N TYR A 335 2.01 -1.94 16.43
CA TYR A 335 0.60 -1.72 16.79
C TYR A 335 0.17 -0.30 16.48
N GLY A 336 -1.11 -0.16 16.11
CA GLY A 336 -1.75 1.10 15.78
C GLY A 336 -3.01 1.30 16.60
N SER A 337 -3.29 2.55 16.97
CA SER A 337 -4.52 2.93 17.66
C SER A 337 -5.21 4.08 16.94
N ARG A 338 -6.53 4.04 16.82
CA ARG A 338 -7.32 5.23 16.48
C ARG A 338 -7.28 6.18 17.69
N CYS A 339 -7.09 7.48 17.44
CA CYS A 339 -7.03 8.47 18.52
C CYS A 339 -8.38 8.50 19.27
N GLN A 340 -8.39 8.05 20.53
CA GLN A 340 -9.54 8.20 21.42
C GLN A 340 -9.19 9.01 22.66
N THR A 341 -10.12 9.87 23.09
CA THR A 341 -10.11 10.45 24.44
C THR A 341 -10.61 9.39 25.43
N GLY A 342 -9.74 8.76 26.21
CA GLY A 342 -10.16 7.69 27.15
C GLY A 342 -9.05 6.75 27.64
N SER A 343 -9.46 5.61 28.20
CA SER A 343 -8.56 4.56 28.72
C SER A 343 -7.62 4.00 27.65
N PRO A 344 -6.37 3.63 27.99
CA PRO A 344 -5.38 3.15 27.02
C PRO A 344 -5.77 1.76 26.45
N PRO A 345 -5.49 1.50 25.15
CA PRO A 345 -5.68 0.17 24.57
C PRO A 345 -4.64 -0.83 25.09
N SER A 346 -4.87 -2.13 24.87
CA SER A 346 -3.93 -3.18 25.30
C SER A 346 -3.80 -4.33 24.30
N VAL A 347 -2.67 -5.02 24.36
CA VAL A 347 -2.39 -6.27 23.63
C VAL A 347 -2.52 -7.45 24.61
N SER A 348 -3.18 -8.51 24.19
CA SER A 348 -3.17 -9.80 24.87
C SER A 348 -2.40 -10.82 24.02
N THR A 349 -1.42 -11.51 24.59
CA THR A 349 -0.67 -12.56 23.90
C THR A 349 -1.08 -13.91 24.47
N THR A 350 -1.38 -14.87 23.61
CA THR A 350 -1.76 -16.22 24.02
C THR A 350 -0.82 -17.24 23.39
N SER A 351 -0.26 -18.10 24.23
CA SER A 351 0.23 -19.42 23.82
C SER A 351 -0.65 -20.45 24.50
N THR A 352 -0.59 -21.73 24.10
CA THR A 352 -1.51 -22.83 24.48
C THR A 352 -1.75 -23.07 25.99
N SER A 353 -1.28 -22.22 26.90
CA SER A 353 -1.63 -22.21 28.32
C SER A 353 -1.32 -20.91 29.08
N SER A 354 -1.05 -19.76 28.44
CA SER A 354 -0.73 -18.51 29.17
C SER A 354 -1.12 -17.25 28.39
N VAL A 355 -1.79 -16.32 29.08
CA VAL A 355 -2.19 -14.99 28.58
C VAL A 355 -1.29 -13.92 29.18
N TYR A 356 -0.50 -13.20 28.38
CA TYR A 356 0.23 -12.01 28.85
C TYR A 356 -0.40 -10.74 28.29
N HIS A 357 -0.72 -9.78 29.15
CA HIS A 357 -1.21 -8.46 28.74
C HIS A 357 -0.04 -7.46 28.65
N LEU A 358 0.19 -6.90 27.47
CA LEU A 358 1.07 -5.74 27.27
C LEU A 358 0.20 -4.49 27.12
N LEU A 359 0.41 -3.50 28.01
CA LEU A 359 -0.32 -2.23 27.95
C LEU A 359 0.40 -1.26 26.99
N ALA A 360 -0.30 -0.74 25.98
CA ALA A 360 0.23 0.33 25.15
C ALA A 360 -0.02 1.68 25.87
N ILE A 361 1.02 2.45 26.15
CA ILE A 361 0.89 3.76 26.80
C ILE A 361 0.77 4.82 25.70
N PRO A 362 -0.37 5.52 25.56
CA PRO A 362 -0.47 6.65 24.65
C PRO A 362 0.46 7.78 25.11
N ARG A 363 1.22 8.38 24.18
CA ARG A 363 1.99 9.60 24.42
C ARG A 363 1.03 10.80 24.56
N SER A 364 0.49 11.01 25.75
CA SER A 364 -0.08 12.30 26.11
C SER A 364 1.00 13.14 26.83
N LYS A 365 1.58 14.09 26.10
CA LYS A 365 2.46 15.19 26.57
C LYS A 365 3.81 14.79 27.19
N PHE A 366 4.85 14.87 26.37
CA PHE A 366 6.16 15.42 26.75
C PHE A 366 6.51 16.52 25.76
#